data_AF-A0A5E4NR52-F1
#
_entry.id   AF-A0A5E4NR52-F1
#
_cell.length_a   1.000
_cell.length_b   1.000
_cell.length_c   1.000
_cell.angle_alpha   90.00
_cell.angle_beta   90.00
_cell.angle_gamma   90.00
#
_symmetry.space_group_name_H-M   'P 1'
#
loop_
_entity.id
_entity.type
_entity.pdbx_description
1 polymer ?
#
loop_
_entity_poly.entity_id
_entity_poly.type
_entity_poly.pdbx_seq_one_letter_code
_entity_poly.pdbx_strand_id
1 'polypeptide(L)'
;MTTPCLLNNVETTLQTNLNTLNGKIKEIKGDLQQNLETCLQNISEAIYKVEENFLGPKGQAIQTTDSQASTETAEGHTIKSRAAQQNPEPEPEPEPEPEPEPEQIAHPLPDSYSSGETHDFI
;
A
#
# COMPACT_ATOMS: atom_id res chain seq x y z
N MET A 1 -5.02 -52.20 3.68
CA MET A 1 -5.38 -51.27 2.59
C MET A 1 -6.29 -50.16 3.12
N THR A 2 -5.79 -49.19 3.91
CA THR A 2 -6.66 -48.18 4.56
C THR A 2 -6.07 -46.76 4.60
N THR A 3 -4.85 -46.56 4.11
CA THR A 3 -4.13 -45.28 4.19
C THR A 3 -4.57 -44.17 3.21
N PRO A 4 -5.07 -44.42 1.98
CA PRO A 4 -5.38 -43.34 1.03
C PRO A 4 -6.57 -42.45 1.42
N CYS A 5 -7.62 -43.02 2.04
CA CYS A 5 -8.82 -42.25 2.40
C CYS A 5 -8.59 -41.25 3.53
N LEU A 6 -7.73 -41.57 4.50
CA LEU A 6 -7.46 -40.67 5.62
C LEU A 6 -6.68 -39.43 5.16
N LEU A 7 -5.73 -39.61 4.24
CA LEU A 7 -4.92 -38.51 3.72
C LEU A 7 -5.79 -37.50 2.93
N ASN A 8 -6.68 -38.00 2.07
CA ASN A 8 -7.61 -37.17 1.31
C ASN A 8 -8.59 -36.39 2.22
N ASN A 9 -9.03 -36.98 3.32
CA ASN A 9 -9.91 -36.30 4.28
C ASN A 9 -9.18 -35.16 4.99
N VAL A 10 -7.92 -35.36 5.38
CA VAL A 10 -7.09 -34.31 5.99
C VAL A 10 -6.84 -33.19 5.00
N GLU A 11 -6.45 -33.50 3.76
CA GLU A 11 -6.21 -32.52 2.69
C GLU A 11 -7.47 -31.68 2.42
N THR A 12 -8.63 -32.32 2.27
CA THR A 12 -9.90 -31.63 2.04
C THR A 12 -10.28 -30.71 3.21
N THR A 13 -10.03 -31.16 4.44
CA THR A 13 -10.30 -30.37 5.66
C THR A 13 -9.41 -29.13 5.71
N LEU A 14 -8.11 -29.30 5.42
CA LEU A 14 -7.16 -28.18 5.39
C LEU A 14 -7.52 -27.18 4.29
N GLN A 15 -7.87 -27.65 3.10
CA GLN A 15 -8.27 -26.78 2.00
C GLN A 15 -9.53 -25.98 2.33
N THR A 16 -10.51 -26.61 2.98
CA THR A 16 -11.75 -25.96 3.43
C THR A 16 -11.46 -24.87 4.48
N ASN A 17 -10.60 -25.17 5.44
CA ASN A 17 -10.19 -24.21 6.46
C ASN A 17 -9.46 -23.02 5.85
N LEU A 18 -8.54 -23.26 4.89
CA LEU A 18 -7.81 -22.22 4.19
C LEU A 18 -8.76 -21.30 3.41
N ASN A 19 -9.69 -21.87 2.67
CA ASN A 19 -10.70 -21.11 1.92
C ASN A 19 -11.58 -20.26 2.85
N THR A 20 -12.00 -20.84 3.98
CA THR A 20 -12.80 -20.14 4.99
C THR A 20 -12.03 -18.97 5.61
N LEU A 21 -10.75 -19.18 5.94
CA LEU A 21 -9.90 -18.14 6.52
C LEU A 21 -9.66 -17.00 5.52
N ASN A 22 -9.37 -17.33 4.26
CA ASN A 22 -9.21 -16.32 3.20
C ASN A 22 -10.49 -15.51 2.98
N GLY A 23 -11.66 -16.15 3.05
CA GLY A 23 -12.96 -15.46 3.01
C GLY A 23 -13.11 -14.45 4.16
N LYS A 24 -12.84 -14.88 5.40
CA LYS A 24 -12.91 -14.00 6.58
C LYS A 24 -11.92 -12.83 6.51
N ILE A 25 -10.71 -13.08 6.03
CA ILE A 25 -9.70 -12.01 5.83
C ILE A 25 -10.23 -10.97 4.84
N LYS A 26 -10.85 -11.41 3.75
CA LYS A 26 -11.43 -10.50 2.75
C LYS A 26 -12.57 -9.66 3.32
N GLU A 27 -13.44 -10.28 4.11
CA GLU A 27 -14.55 -9.60 4.80
C GLU A 27 -14.02 -8.54 5.78
N ILE A 28 -13.10 -8.90 6.67
CA ILE A 28 -12.48 -7.98 7.63
C ILE A 28 -11.81 -6.81 6.91
N LYS A 29 -11.10 -7.08 5.80
CA LYS A 29 -10.48 -6.03 4.98
C LYS A 29 -11.53 -5.06 4.42
N GLY A 30 -12.64 -5.60 3.90
CA GLY A 30 -13.75 -4.80 3.36
C GLY A 30 -14.38 -3.91 4.43
N ASP A 31 -14.68 -4.49 5.60
CA ASP A 31 -15.29 -3.75 6.72
C ASP A 31 -14.37 -2.64 7.24
N LEU A 32 -13.08 -2.92 7.37
CA LEU A 32 -12.10 -1.93 7.81
C LEU A 32 -11.99 -0.78 6.82
N GLN A 33 -11.98 -1.08 5.52
CA GLN A 33 -11.96 -0.07 4.47
C GLN A 33 -13.22 0.79 4.50
N GLN A 34 -14.40 0.19 4.59
CA GLN A 34 -15.67 0.90 4.68
C GLN A 34 -15.74 1.82 5.91
N ASN A 35 -15.26 1.34 7.06
CA ASN A 35 -15.21 2.13 8.29
C ASN A 35 -14.29 3.35 8.13
N LEU A 36 -13.13 3.18 7.48
CA LEU A 36 -12.21 4.27 7.21
C LEU A 36 -12.82 5.32 6.27
N GLU A 37 -13.41 4.88 5.16
CA GLU A 37 -14.07 5.77 4.19
C GLU A 37 -15.21 6.56 4.85
N THR A 38 -16.02 5.90 5.67
CA THR A 38 -17.11 6.53 6.42
C THR A 38 -16.57 7.56 7.42
N CYS A 39 -15.48 7.24 8.13
CA CYS A 39 -14.84 8.16 9.07
C CYS A 39 -14.32 9.41 8.35
N LEU A 40 -13.63 9.24 7.23
CA LEU A 40 -13.12 10.36 6.42
C LEU A 40 -14.26 11.23 5.88
N GLN A 41 -15.37 10.63 5.46
CA GLN A 41 -16.54 11.35 4.99
C GLN A 41 -17.17 12.19 6.12
N ASN A 42 -17.34 11.60 7.30
CA ASN A 42 -17.89 12.30 8.46
C ASN A 42 -17.01 13.47 8.91
N ILE A 43 -15.69 13.28 8.91
CA ILE A 43 -14.73 14.36 9.22
C ILE A 43 -14.84 15.48 8.20
N SER A 44 -14.89 15.13 6.90
CA SER A 44 -15.03 16.12 5.83
C SER A 44 -16.30 16.93 5.98
N GLU A 45 -17.44 16.28 6.24
CA GLU A 45 -18.72 16.96 6.49
C GLU A 45 -18.65 17.88 7.70
N ALA A 46 -18.00 17.45 8.78
CA ALA A 46 -17.82 18.28 9.97
C ALA A 46 -16.95 19.53 9.67
N ILE A 47 -15.88 19.38 8.90
CA ILE A 47 -15.03 20.52 8.48
C ILE A 47 -15.84 21.51 7.66
N TYR A 48 -16.59 21.06 6.65
CA TYR A 48 -17.43 21.95 5.84
C TYR A 48 -18.43 22.73 6.69
N LYS A 49 -19.07 22.08 7.67
CA LYS A 49 -20.01 22.75 8.58
C LYS A 49 -19.32 23.76 9.49
N VAL A 50 -18.10 23.48 9.94
CA VAL A 50 -17.30 24.45 10.71
C VAL A 50 -16.96 25.64 9.82
N GLU A 51 -16.43 25.41 8.61
CA GLU A 51 -16.11 26.48 7.67
C GLU A 51 -17.32 27.35 7.34
N GLU A 52 -18.51 26.79 7.16
CA GLU A 52 -19.73 27.56 6.93
C GLU A 52 -20.09 28.46 8.13
N ASN A 53 -19.91 27.98 9.36
CA ASN A 53 -20.19 28.73 10.58
C ASN A 53 -19.14 29.82 10.88
N PHE A 54 -17.88 29.63 10.48
CA PHE A 54 -16.79 30.58 10.71
C PHE A 54 -16.55 31.54 9.52
N LEU A 55 -16.89 31.14 8.28
CA LEU A 55 -16.75 31.90 7.04
C LEU A 55 -18.12 32.08 6.34
N GLY A 56 -19.14 32.55 7.06
CA GLY A 56 -20.38 33.03 6.44
C GLY A 56 -20.12 33.95 5.23
N PRO A 57 -21.10 34.17 4.32
CA PRO A 57 -20.88 34.82 3.04
C PRO A 57 -20.17 36.16 3.21
N LYS A 58 -18.92 36.21 2.72
CA LYS A 58 -17.87 37.22 2.93
C LYS A 58 -16.98 36.90 4.13
N GLY A 59 -15.80 36.38 3.80
CA GLY A 59 -14.59 36.72 4.54
C GLY A 59 -14.53 38.24 4.67
N GLN A 60 -14.86 38.74 5.86
CA GLN A 60 -14.45 40.07 6.25
C GLN A 60 -12.93 39.99 6.32
N ALA A 61 -12.29 40.62 5.33
CA ALA A 61 -10.89 40.95 5.41
C ALA A 61 -10.64 41.50 6.82
N ILE A 62 -9.71 40.88 7.54
CA ILE A 62 -9.09 41.52 8.70
C ILE A 62 -8.39 42.74 8.10
N GLN A 63 -9.09 43.87 8.04
CA GLN A 63 -8.47 45.17 7.83
C GLN A 63 -7.76 45.48 9.13
N THR A 64 -6.47 45.13 9.20
CA THR A 64 -5.53 45.79 10.10
C THR A 64 -5.40 47.23 9.62
N THR A 65 -6.33 48.10 10.03
CA THR A 65 -6.19 49.55 9.92
C THR A 65 -5.38 50.07 11.10
N ASP A 66 -4.37 50.85 10.71
CA ASP A 66 -3.60 51.84 11.46
C ASP A 66 -2.53 51.40 12.46
N SER A 67 -1.30 51.39 11.97
CA SER A 67 -0.32 52.37 12.45
C SER A 67 0.54 52.89 11.31
N GLN A 68 0.33 54.16 11.00
CA GLN A 68 1.04 54.92 9.97
C GLN A 68 2.52 55.17 10.33
N ALA A 69 3.39 54.94 9.34
CA ALA A 69 4.52 55.81 9.01
C ALA A 69 4.84 55.54 7.52
N SER A 70 4.41 56.42 6.59
CA SER A 70 5.27 57.43 5.93
C SER A 70 6.57 56.80 5.38
N THR A 71 6.85 56.71 4.07
CA THR A 71 6.60 57.63 2.95
C THR A 71 6.84 56.93 1.59
N GLU A 72 6.37 57.59 0.52
CA GLU A 72 6.90 57.58 -0.87
C GLU A 72 6.43 56.54 -1.93
N THR A 73 5.60 57.07 -2.83
CA THR A 73 5.83 57.12 -4.30
C THR A 73 5.27 56.00 -5.19
N ALA A 74 4.12 56.35 -5.77
CA ALA A 74 3.76 56.26 -7.20
C ALA A 74 3.65 54.89 -7.92
N GLU A 75 2.44 54.68 -8.42
CA GLU A 75 2.08 54.01 -9.69
C GLU A 75 2.12 52.48 -9.77
N GLY A 76 0.93 51.89 -9.94
CA GLY A 76 0.79 50.58 -10.58
C GLY A 76 -0.28 49.68 -9.95
N HIS A 77 -1.50 49.75 -10.47
CA HIS A 77 -2.51 48.70 -10.30
C HIS A 77 -1.93 47.33 -10.67
N THR A 78 -1.89 46.37 -9.74
CA THR A 78 -1.99 44.93 -10.06
C THR A 78 -2.42 44.16 -8.82
N ILE A 79 -3.72 43.81 -8.77
CA ILE A 79 -4.20 42.68 -7.99
C ILE A 79 -3.66 41.43 -8.70
N LYS A 80 -2.72 40.70 -8.08
CA LYS A 80 -2.28 39.37 -8.55
C LYS A 80 -2.47 38.33 -7.45
N SER A 81 -3.54 37.57 -7.65
CA SER A 81 -3.66 36.12 -7.44
C SER A 81 -2.99 35.51 -6.22
N ARG A 82 -3.85 35.09 -5.28
CA ARG A 82 -3.64 33.98 -4.34
C ARG A 82 -2.81 32.87 -4.99
N ALA A 83 -1.53 32.82 -4.66
CA ALA A 83 -0.65 31.74 -5.05
C ALA A 83 -1.11 30.48 -4.30
N ALA A 84 -1.71 29.55 -5.04
CA ALA A 84 -1.86 28.18 -4.60
C ALA A 84 -0.45 27.64 -4.33
N GLN A 85 -0.11 27.49 -3.06
CA GLN A 85 1.12 26.85 -2.62
C GLN A 85 0.93 25.34 -2.88
N GLN A 86 1.22 24.91 -4.10
CA GLN A 86 1.32 23.49 -4.44
C GLN A 86 2.49 22.92 -3.65
N ASN A 87 2.19 22.09 -2.66
CA ASN A 87 3.17 21.25 -2.00
C ASN A 87 3.70 20.26 -3.06
N PRO A 88 5.02 20.17 -3.33
CA PRO A 88 5.54 19.18 -4.27
C PRO A 88 5.17 17.77 -3.78
N GLU A 89 4.65 16.93 -4.69
CA GLU A 89 4.39 15.52 -4.39
C GLU A 89 5.69 14.84 -3.93
N PRO A 90 5.64 13.94 -2.94
CA PRO A 90 6.81 13.18 -2.50
C PRO A 90 7.35 12.34 -3.66
N GLU A 91 8.67 12.37 -3.86
CA GLU A 91 9.35 11.54 -4.86
C GLU A 91 9.07 10.05 -4.61
N PRO A 92 8.94 9.24 -5.69
CA PRO A 92 8.71 7.80 -5.56
C PRO A 92 9.88 7.13 -4.83
N GLU A 93 9.55 6.24 -3.88
CA GLU A 93 10.56 5.42 -3.19
C GLU A 93 11.32 4.53 -4.19
N PRO A 94 12.63 4.28 -3.97
CA PRO A 94 13.43 3.44 -4.84
C PRO A 94 12.92 1.99 -4.87
N GLU A 95 12.90 1.38 -6.05
CA GLU A 95 12.51 -0.02 -6.21
C GLU A 95 13.47 -0.97 -5.44
N PRO A 96 12.95 -2.06 -4.85
CA PRO A 96 13.75 -3.03 -4.11
C PRO A 96 14.75 -3.76 -5.03
N GLU A 97 15.97 -3.97 -4.53
CA GLU A 97 17.00 -4.76 -5.23
C GLU A 97 16.57 -6.23 -5.40
N PRO A 98 16.98 -6.88 -6.51
CA PRO A 98 16.65 -8.29 -6.78
C PRO A 98 17.29 -9.24 -5.77
N GLU A 99 16.54 -10.27 -5.36
CA GLU A 99 17.03 -11.34 -4.50
C GLU A 99 18.13 -12.19 -5.19
N PRO A 100 19.11 -12.72 -4.42
CA PRO A 100 20.18 -13.56 -4.96
C PRO A 100 19.67 -14.89 -5.50
N GLU A 101 20.22 -15.33 -6.64
CA GLU A 101 19.90 -16.63 -7.24
C GLU A 101 20.37 -17.81 -6.36
N PRO A 102 19.63 -18.93 -6.35
CA PRO A 102 20.01 -20.12 -5.58
C PRO A 102 21.32 -20.73 -6.10
N GLU A 103 22.26 -20.95 -5.19
CA GLU A 103 23.47 -21.71 -5.47
C GLU A 103 23.11 -23.14 -5.87
N GLN A 104 23.44 -23.51 -7.12
CA GLN A 104 23.30 -24.89 -7.59
C GLN A 104 24.30 -25.77 -6.83
N ILE A 105 23.80 -26.47 -5.81
CA ILE A 105 24.52 -27.57 -5.17
C ILE A 105 24.75 -28.61 -6.27
N ALA A 106 26.00 -28.74 -6.71
CA ALA A 106 26.41 -29.77 -7.65
C ALA A 106 26.01 -31.14 -7.07
N HIS A 107 24.99 -31.75 -7.66
CA HIS A 107 24.71 -33.16 -7.47
C HIS A 107 25.96 -33.95 -7.89
N PRO A 108 26.57 -34.77 -7.01
CA PRO A 108 27.64 -35.65 -7.45
C PRO A 108 27.06 -36.62 -8.48
N LEU A 109 27.71 -36.66 -9.64
CA LEU A 109 27.48 -37.64 -10.70
C LEU A 109 27.49 -39.05 -10.09
N PRO A 110 26.49 -39.92 -10.37
CA PRO A 110 26.62 -41.32 -10.01
C PRO A 110 27.77 -41.91 -10.81
N ASP A 111 28.80 -42.40 -10.10
CA ASP A 111 29.87 -43.18 -10.70
C ASP A 111 29.25 -44.30 -11.55
N SER A 112 29.58 -44.24 -12.84
CA SER A 112 29.26 -45.25 -13.83
C SER A 112 29.71 -46.63 -13.32
N TYR A 113 28.75 -47.50 -13.01
CA TYR A 113 29.00 -48.92 -12.78
C TYR A 113 29.56 -49.52 -14.06
N SER A 114 30.88 -49.64 -14.12
CA SER A 114 31.63 -50.41 -15.10
C SER A 114 31.35 -51.90 -14.86
N SER A 115 30.23 -52.41 -15.38
CA SER A 115 29.99 -53.84 -15.50
C SER A 115 30.77 -54.36 -16.71
N GLY A 116 32.00 -54.79 -16.43
CA GLY A 116 32.83 -55.51 -17.37
C GLY A 116 33.66 -56.52 -16.59
N GLU A 117 33.21 -57.78 -16.58
CA GLU A 117 34.07 -58.96 -16.77
C GLU A 117 33.21 -60.23 -16.74
N THR A 118 32.79 -60.65 -17.95
CA THR A 118 32.65 -62.07 -18.24
C THR A 118 34.06 -62.64 -18.41
N HIS A 119 34.48 -63.53 -17.51
CA HIS A 119 35.55 -64.47 -17.81
C HIS A 119 35.12 -65.88 -17.45
N ASP A 120 34.95 -66.67 -18.52
CA ASP A 120 34.92 -68.12 -18.53
C ASP A 120 35.98 -68.71 -17.61
N PHE A 121 35.60 -69.69 -16.80
CA PHE A 121 36.49 -70.79 -16.48
C PHE A 121 35.72 -72.11 -16.64
N ILE A 122 36.19 -72.85 -17.64
CA ILE A 122 35.89 -74.25 -17.95
C ILE A 122 36.41 -75.14 -16.82
#